data_AF-A0ABD2EQH4-F1
#
_entry.id   AF-A0ABD2EQH4-F1
#
_cell.length_a   1.000
_cell.length_b   1.000
_cell.length_c   1.000
_cell.angle_alpha   90.00
_cell.angle_beta   90.00
_cell.angle_gamma   90.00
#
_symmetry.space_group_name_H-M   'P 1'
#
loop_
_entity.id
_entity.type
_entity.pdbx_description
1 polymer ?
#
loop_
_entity_poly.entity_id
_entity_poly.type
_entity_poly.pdbx_seq_one_letter_code
_entity_poly.pdbx_strand_id
1 'polypeptide(L)' 'MKLLRKGQHLMEEKPDGLINEATRQIALADIILINKTDLVPEEDLNKLRTTIRSINGLGKILETQRS' A
#
# COMPACT_ATOMS: atom_id res chain seq x y z
N MET A 1 -18.30 -12.10 -8.49
CA MET A 1 -17.22 -11.17 -8.82
C MET A 1 -16.90 -10.31 -7.59
N LYS A 2 -15.99 -10.75 -6.71
CA LYS A 2 -15.58 -10.01 -5.50
C LYS A 2 -14.06 -10.07 -5.42
N LEU A 3 -13.41 -9.04 -5.96
CA LEU A 3 -11.96 -8.83 -5.87
C LEU A 3 -11.62 -8.37 -4.45
N LEU A 4 -11.45 -9.32 -3.54
CA LEU A 4 -10.80 -9.11 -2.25
C LEU A 4 -9.29 -9.42 -2.41
N ARG A 5 -8.57 -8.56 -3.14
CA ARG A 5 -7.10 -8.55 -3.14
C ARG A 5 -6.61 -7.39 -2.29
N LYS A 6 -6.92 -7.41 -0.98
CA LYS A 6 -6.39 -6.41 -0.03
C LYS A 6 -4.89 -6.66 0.15
N GLY A 7 -4.03 -5.74 -0.29
CA GLY A 7 -2.60 -5.71 0.03
C GLY A 7 -1.73 -6.87 -0.49
N GLN A 8 -2.29 -7.86 -1.20
CA GLN A 8 -1.56 -9.06 -1.64
C GLN A 8 -0.32 -8.73 -2.47
N HIS A 9 -0.38 -7.67 -3.29
CA HIS A 9 0.73 -7.28 -4.14
C HIS A 9 1.93 -6.73 -3.37
N LEU A 10 1.77 -6.26 -2.14
CA LEU A 10 2.89 -5.78 -1.31
C LEU A 10 3.64 -6.93 -0.63
N MET A 11 2.92 -7.99 -0.32
CA MET A 11 3.42 -9.17 0.38
C MET A 11 3.72 -10.33 -0.58
N GLU A 12 3.63 -10.10 -1.88
CA GLU A 12 3.92 -11.12 -2.90
C GLU A 12 5.43 -11.39 -2.91
N GLU A 13 5.80 -12.59 -2.48
CA GLU A 13 7.18 -13.09 -2.61
C GLU A 13 7.50 -13.34 -4.09
N LYS A 14 8.60 -12.76 -4.55
CA LYS A 14 9.12 -12.97 -5.89
C LYS A 14 10.25 -14.01 -5.84
N PRO A 15 10.54 -14.69 -6.98
CA PRO A 15 11.72 -15.53 -7.12
C PRO A 15 13.01 -14.79 -6.72
N ASP A 16 14.03 -15.55 -6.34
CA ASP A 16 15.30 -15.00 -5.84
C ASP A 16 15.90 -13.93 -6.78
N GLY A 17 16.31 -12.81 -6.16
CA GLY A 17 16.89 -11.65 -6.85
C GLY A 17 15.88 -10.65 -7.43
N LEU A 18 14.58 -10.93 -7.38
CA LEU A 18 13.54 -10.00 -7.84
C LEU A 18 12.92 -9.24 -6.66
N ILE A 19 12.84 -7.92 -6.79
CA ILE A 19 12.20 -7.05 -5.81
C ILE A 19 10.71 -6.92 -6.15
N ASN A 20 9.86 -7.06 -5.15
CA ASN A 20 8.43 -6.79 -5.28
C ASN A 20 8.19 -5.38 -5.83
N GLU A 21 7.46 -5.27 -6.95
CA GLU A 21 7.29 -4.02 -7.67
C GLU A 21 6.51 -3.00 -6.86
N ALA A 22 5.49 -3.43 -6.10
CA ALA A 22 4.68 -2.55 -5.28
C ALA A 22 5.49 -2.01 -4.08
N THR A 23 6.30 -2.85 -3.44
CA THR A 23 7.23 -2.43 -2.38
C THR A 23 8.27 -1.44 -2.92
N ARG A 24 8.84 -1.70 -4.11
CA ARG A 24 9.78 -0.77 -4.77
C ARG A 24 9.11 0.56 -5.11
N GLN A 25 7.88 0.55 -5.61
CA GLN A 25 7.12 1.77 -5.90
C GLN A 25 6.90 2.61 -4.64
N ILE A 26 6.50 1.99 -3.53
CA ILE A 26 6.33 2.69 -2.26
C ILE A 26 7.65 3.27 -1.76
N ALA A 27 8.74 2.49 -1.80
CA ALA A 27 10.05 2.91 -1.33
C ALA A 27 10.61 4.14 -2.07
N LEU A 28 10.29 4.28 -3.36
CA LEU A 28 10.81 5.35 -4.22
C LEU A 28 9.85 6.54 -4.37
N ALA A 29 8.62 6.44 -3.88
CA ALA A 29 7.62 7.49 -4.07
C ALA A 29 7.84 8.68 -3.13
N ASP A 30 7.84 9.89 -3.67
CA ASP A 30 7.77 11.13 -2.89
C ASP A 30 6.38 11.33 -2.27
N ILE A 31 5.33 10.93 -3.00
CA ILE A 31 3.93 11.05 -2.61
C ILE A 31 3.24 9.71 -2.82
N ILE A 32 2.52 9.26 -1.80
CA ILE A 32 1.75 8.02 -1.79
C ILE A 32 0.28 8.39 -1.58
N LEU A 33 -0.55 8.06 -2.57
CA LEU A 33 -2.00 8.29 -2.52
C LEU A 33 -2.73 6.99 -2.15
N ILE A 34 -3.30 6.93 -0.95
CA ILE A 34 -4.17 5.85 -0.52
C ILE A 34 -5.61 6.24 -0.88
N ASN A 35 -6.11 5.69 -1.98
CA ASN A 35 -7.44 5.98 -2.47
C ASN A 35 -8.50 5.00 -1.93
N LYS A 36 -9.77 5.41 -2.00
CA LYS A 36 -10.96 4.63 -1.62
C LYS A 36 -10.93 4.20 -0.16
N THR A 37 -10.46 5.07 0.73
CA THR A 37 -10.38 4.76 2.17
C THR A 37 -11.75 4.49 2.77
N ASP A 38 -12.82 4.97 2.13
CA ASP A 38 -14.22 4.71 2.51
C ASP A 38 -14.67 3.25 2.32
N LEU A 39 -13.92 2.43 1.57
CA LEU A 39 -14.28 1.03 1.31
C LEU A 39 -13.69 0.04 2.31
N VAL A 40 -12.92 0.50 3.30
CA VAL A 40 -12.26 -0.36 4.28
C VAL A 40 -12.46 0.14 5.71
N PRO A 41 -12.52 -0.77 6.70
CA PRO A 41 -12.51 -0.36 8.10
C PRO A 41 -11.23 0.38 8.48
N GLU A 42 -11.34 1.31 9.43
CA GLU A 42 -10.22 2.12 9.91
C GLU A 42 -9.06 1.28 10.45
N GLU A 43 -9.35 0.12 11.06
CA GLU A 43 -8.32 -0.82 11.51
C GLU A 43 -7.44 -1.36 10.38
N ASP A 44 -8.03 -1.68 9.22
CA ASP A 44 -7.31 -2.19 8.06
C ASP A 44 -6.51 -1.07 7.39
N LEU A 45 -7.07 0.13 7.36
CA LEU A 45 -6.38 1.32 6.88
C LEU A 45 -5.16 1.64 7.75
N ASN A 46 -5.27 1.52 9.07
CA ASN A 46 -4.15 1.69 10.00
C ASN A 46 -3.04 0.64 9.80
N LYS A 47 -3.40 -0.62 9.57
CA LYS A 47 -2.43 -1.67 9.20
C LYS A 47 -1.70 -1.28 7.91
N LEU A 48 -2.43 -0.83 6.89
CA LEU A 48 -1.85 -0.40 5.61
C LEU A 48 -0.90 0.80 5.79
N ARG A 49 -1.30 1.82 6.58
CA ARG A 49 -0.43 2.96 6.91
C ARG A 49 0.87 2.51 7.56
N THR A 50 0.78 1.58 8.52
CA THR A 50 1.94 1.03 9.21
C THR A 50 2.88 0.33 8.24
N THR A 51 2.35 -0.50 7.35
CA THR A 51 3.14 -1.18 6.31
C THR A 51 3.77 -0.20 5.32
N ILE A 52 3.03 0.82 4.88
CA ILE A 52 3.58 1.85 3.98
C ILE A 52 4.73 2.60 4.68
N ARG A 53 4.57 2.93 5.97
CA ARG A 53 5.58 3.65 6.75
C ARG A 53 6.81 2.82 7.06
N SER A 54 6.68 1.50 7.23
CA SER A 54 7.84 0.63 7.41
C SER A 54 8.67 0.50 6.13
N ILE A 55 8.04 0.62 4.95
CA ILE A 55 8.73 0.62 3.66
C ILE A 55 9.31 2.01 3.33
N ASN A 56 8.54 3.08 3.54
CA ASN A 56 8.92 4.45 3.27
C ASN A 56 8.54 5.39 4.41
N GLY A 57 9.51 5.69 5.26
CA GLY A 57 9.33 6.59 6.39
C GLY A 57 9.15 8.06 6.01
N LEU A 58 9.63 8.48 4.84
CA LEU A 58 9.75 9.89 4.45
C LEU A 58 8.65 10.38 3.50
N GLY A 59 8.07 9.50 2.68
CA GLY A 59 7.07 9.84 1.68
C GLY A 59 5.81 10.49 2.27
N LYS A 60 5.26 11.48 1.57
CA LYS A 60 4.01 12.13 1.98
C LYS A 60 2.83 11.21 1.66
N ILE A 61 2.05 10.84 2.68
CA ILE A 61 0.83 10.04 2.49
C ILE A 61 -0.36 10.98 2.36
N LEU A 62 -1.15 10.80 1.31
CA LEU A 62 -2.42 11.48 1.07
C LEU A 62 -3.53 10.45 0.99
N GLU A 63 -4.70 10.78 1.53
CA GLU A 63 -5.85 9.88 1.53
C GLU A 63 -7.02 10.50 0.79
N THR A 64 -7.70 9.68 0.00
CA THR A 64 -8.88 10.10 -0.76
C THR A 64 -9.99 9.08 -0.65
N GLN A 65 -11.22 9.57 -0.84
CA GLN A 65 -12.46 8.81 -0.81
C GLN A 65 -13.24 9.05 -2.09
N ARG A 66 -14.13 8.11 -2.46
CA ARG A 66 -15.16 8.29 -3.51
C ARG A 66 -14.61 8.68 -4.91
N SER A 67 -13.66 7.92 -5.44
CA SER A 67 -13.18 8.03 -6.83
C SER A 67 -13.02 6.68 -7.50
#